data_AF-A0A0F7EHS8-F1
#
_entry.id   AF-A0A0F7EHS8-F1
#
_cell.length_a   1.000
_cell.length_b   1.000
_cell.length_c   1.000
_cell.angle_alpha   90.00
_cell.angle_beta   90.00
_cell.angle_gamma   90.00
#
_symmetry.space_group_name_H-M   'P 1'
#
loop_
_entity.id
_entity.type
_entity.pdbx_description
1 polymer ?
#
loop_
_entity_poly.entity_id
_entity_poly.type
_entity_poly.pdbx_seq_one_letter_code
_entity_poly.pdbx_strand_id
1 'polypeptide(L)'
;MNYIVQRGDTLYAIAQRFGVPIDVLIRVNRLYPPYELYVGQTLFIPDQEPDPSPNDADEERRIARLEREVRRLNERFRELNRRVRALEQRRRT
;
A
#
# COMPACT_ATOMS: atom_id res chain seq x y z
N MET A 1 -8.35 17.48 -13.89
CA MET A 1 -9.73 18.01 -13.67
C MET A 1 -9.81 18.93 -12.43
N ASN A 2 -10.84 19.79 -12.29
CA ASN A 2 -11.12 20.53 -11.04
C ASN A 2 -12.32 19.92 -10.28
N TYR A 3 -12.21 19.81 -8.97
CA TYR A 3 -13.25 19.29 -8.06
C TYR A 3 -13.64 20.34 -7.03
N ILE A 4 -14.93 20.51 -6.78
CA ILE A 4 -15.44 21.41 -5.73
C ILE A 4 -15.75 20.56 -4.51
N VAL A 5 -15.08 20.87 -3.40
CA VAL A 5 -15.24 20.19 -2.10
C VAL A 5 -16.68 20.34 -1.61
N GLN A 6 -17.27 19.23 -1.21
CA GLN A 6 -18.62 19.11 -0.68
C GLN A 6 -18.60 18.85 0.83
N ARG A 7 -19.76 19.06 1.46
CA ARG A 7 -19.91 18.80 2.89
C ARG A 7 -19.69 17.31 3.18
N GLY A 8 -18.76 17.01 4.08
CA GLY A 8 -18.41 15.65 4.47
C GLY A 8 -17.23 15.07 3.70
N ASP A 9 -16.69 15.79 2.71
CA ASP A 9 -15.47 15.37 2.05
C ASP A 9 -14.26 15.44 2.98
N THR A 10 -13.34 14.51 2.75
CA THR A 10 -12.02 14.50 3.37
C THR A 10 -10.97 14.35 2.26
N LEU A 11 -9.74 14.80 2.52
CA LEU A 11 -8.63 14.57 1.59
C LEU A 11 -8.47 13.10 1.23
N TYR A 12 -8.64 12.21 2.21
CA TYR A 12 -8.58 10.77 2.01
C TYR A 12 -9.67 10.27 1.06
N ALA A 13 -10.93 10.65 1.29
CA ALA A 13 -12.03 10.20 0.45
C ALA A 13 -11.94 10.74 -0.99
N ILE A 14 -11.50 11.99 -1.18
CA ILE A 14 -11.28 12.59 -2.50
C ILE A 14 -10.13 11.88 -3.21
N ALA A 15 -8.98 11.72 -2.54
CA ALA A 15 -7.82 11.00 -3.06
C ALA A 15 -8.19 9.59 -3.54
N GLN A 16 -8.91 8.82 -2.69
CA GLN A 16 -9.36 7.48 -3.02
C GLN A 16 -10.34 7.46 -4.21
N ARG A 17 -11.30 8.41 -4.25
CA ARG A 17 -12.29 8.50 -5.32
C ARG A 17 -11.66 8.73 -6.69
N PHE A 18 -10.60 9.53 -6.75
CA PHE A 18 -9.93 9.89 -7.99
C PHE A 18 -8.65 9.08 -8.26
N GLY A 19 -8.29 8.14 -7.38
CA GLY A 19 -7.08 7.34 -7.52
C GLY A 19 -5.78 8.15 -7.44
N VAL A 20 -5.79 9.27 -6.71
CA VAL A 20 -4.63 10.16 -6.56
C VAL A 20 -4.07 10.03 -5.14
N PRO A 21 -2.75 9.83 -4.95
CA PRO A 21 -2.14 9.83 -3.63
C PRO A 21 -2.37 11.13 -2.88
N ILE A 22 -2.61 11.03 -1.57
CA ILE A 22 -2.92 12.20 -0.72
C ILE A 22 -1.78 13.21 -0.74
N ASP A 23 -0.52 12.75 -0.74
CA ASP A 23 0.64 13.62 -0.76
C ASP A 23 0.75 14.41 -2.07
N VAL A 24 0.38 13.80 -3.20
CA VAL A 24 0.29 14.47 -4.50
C VAL A 24 -0.83 15.50 -4.47
N LEU A 25 -2.01 15.14 -3.96
CA LEU A 25 -3.15 16.03 -3.86
C LEU A 25 -2.83 17.27 -2.99
N ILE A 26 -2.16 17.06 -1.86
CA ILE A 26 -1.67 18.13 -0.96
C ILE A 26 -0.67 19.04 -1.69
N ARG A 27 0.34 18.44 -2.35
CA ARG A 27 1.43 19.17 -3.00
C ARG A 27 0.94 20.04 -4.14
N VAL A 28 0.09 19.48 -5.01
CA VAL A 28 -0.42 20.18 -6.19
C VAL A 28 -1.39 21.30 -5.81
N ASN A 29 -2.17 21.11 -4.74
CA ASN A 29 -3.08 22.13 -4.22
C ASN A 29 -2.46 23.05 -3.16
N ARG A 30 -1.15 22.89 -2.87
CA ARG A 30 -0.40 23.65 -1.87
C ARG A 30 -1.13 23.71 -0.52
N LEU A 31 -1.64 22.58 -0.07
CA LEU A 31 -2.30 22.46 1.23
C LEU A 31 -1.23 22.39 2.33
N TYR A 32 -1.49 23.06 3.44
CA TYR A 32 -0.61 23.10 4.60
C TYR A 32 -1.32 22.49 5.81
N PRO A 33 -0.57 21.93 6.80
CA PRO A 33 -1.16 21.50 8.07
C PRO A 33 -2.03 22.63 8.66
N PRO A 34 -3.24 22.34 9.14
CA PRO A 34 -3.82 21.02 9.47
C PRO A 34 -4.47 20.25 8.29
N TYR A 35 -4.30 20.71 7.04
CA TYR A 35 -4.85 20.09 5.82
C TYR A 35 -6.39 20.05 5.77
N GLU A 36 -7.02 21.06 6.37
CA GLU A 36 -8.48 21.22 6.34
C GLU A 36 -8.99 21.56 4.94
N LEU A 37 -10.15 20.99 4.61
CA LEU A 37 -10.89 21.28 3.40
C LEU A 37 -12.13 22.11 3.72
N TYR A 38 -12.37 23.13 2.92
CA TYR A 38 -13.54 23.99 3.06
C TYR A 38 -14.58 23.64 2.01
N VAL A 39 -15.86 23.59 2.40
CA VAL A 39 -16.94 23.39 1.42
C VAL A 39 -16.94 24.52 0.40
N GLY A 40 -17.01 24.18 -0.88
CA GLY A 40 -16.88 25.11 -2.00
C GLY A 40 -15.44 25.38 -2.44
N GLN A 41 -14.42 24.86 -1.74
CA GLN A 41 -13.04 24.95 -2.15
C GLN A 41 -12.82 24.19 -3.47
N THR A 42 -12.15 24.82 -4.43
CA THR A 42 -11.74 24.17 -5.67
C THR A 42 -10.40 23.48 -5.45
N LEU A 43 -10.36 22.17 -5.69
CA LEU A 43 -9.16 21.36 -5.73
C LEU A 43 -8.86 20.96 -7.17
N PHE A 44 -7.61 21.12 -7.58
CA PHE A 44 -7.10 20.53 -8.80
C PHE A 44 -6.78 19.05 -8.56
N ILE A 45 -7.37 18.19 -9.38
CA ILE A 45 -7.16 16.75 -9.41
C ILE A 45 -6.30 16.44 -10.64
N PRO A 46 -5.04 16.00 -10.47
CA PRO A 46 -4.20 15.61 -11.60
C PRO A 46 -4.74 14.36 -12.29
N ASP A 47 -4.71 14.33 -13.62
CA ASP A 47 -5.21 13.21 -14.45
C ASP A 47 -4.11 12.19 -14.81
N GLN A 48 -2.87 12.41 -14.34
CA GLN A 48 -1.76 11.49 -14.59
C GLN A 48 -1.79 10.35 -13.57
N GLU A 49 -1.56 9.12 -14.05
CA GLU A 49 -1.19 8.00 -13.19
C GLU A 49 -0.13 8.49 -12.21
N PRO A 50 -0.31 8.29 -10.91
CA PRO A 50 0.64 8.78 -9.95
C PRO A 50 2.01 8.18 -10.26
N ASP A 51 2.98 9.06 -10.50
CA ASP A 51 4.39 8.72 -10.37
C ASP A 51 4.53 8.00 -9.01
N PRO A 52 5.02 6.75 -8.96
CA PRO A 52 4.95 5.92 -7.76
C PRO A 52 5.38 6.73 -6.56
N SER A 53 4.46 6.89 -5.60
CA SER A 53 4.76 7.65 -4.39
C SER A 53 5.97 6.98 -3.72
N PRO A 54 6.87 7.73 -3.06
CA PRO A 54 7.97 7.13 -2.31
C PRO A 54 7.50 6.01 -1.36
N ASN A 55 6.29 6.14 -0.82
CA ASN A 55 5.67 5.12 0.00
C ASN A 55 5.30 3.85 -0.78
N ASP A 56 4.82 3.97 -2.02
CA ASP A 56 4.48 2.82 -2.87
C ASP A 56 5.75 2.04 -3.25
N ALA A 57 6.83 2.74 -3.59
CA ALA A 57 8.13 2.12 -3.86
C ALA A 57 8.72 1.43 -2.61
N ASP A 58 8.56 2.03 -1.44
CA ASP A 58 8.98 1.42 -0.18
C ASP A 58 8.12 0.21 0.21
N GLU A 59 6.83 0.26 -0.09
CA GLU A 59 5.89 -0.84 0.10
C GLU A 59 6.20 -2.01 -0.85
N GLU A 60 6.46 -1.76 -2.13
CA GLU A 60 6.95 -2.75 -3.09
C GLU A 60 8.24 -3.42 -2.61
N ARG A 61 9.21 -2.63 -2.10
CA ARG A 61 10.45 -3.16 -1.52
C ARG A 61 10.17 -4.03 -0.29
N ARG A 62 9.21 -3.62 0.54
CA ARG A 62 8.79 -4.39 1.73
C ARG A 62 8.13 -5.70 1.33
N ILE A 63 7.23 -5.68 0.34
CA ILE A 63 6.58 -6.86 -0.23
C ILE A 63 7.64 -7.81 -0.80
N ALA A 64 8.56 -7.32 -1.64
CA ALA A 64 9.62 -8.15 -2.21
C ALA A 64 10.52 -8.79 -1.14
N ARG A 65 10.80 -8.10 -0.03
CA ARG A 65 11.51 -8.69 1.12
C ARG A 65 10.68 -9.78 1.80
N LEU A 66 9.40 -9.53 2.04
CA LEU A 66 8.50 -10.50 2.68
C LEU A 66 8.32 -11.75 1.81
N GLU A 67 8.14 -11.61 0.51
CA GLU A 67 7.98 -12.74 -0.40
C GLU A 67 9.20 -13.67 -0.40
N ARG A 68 10.42 -13.11 -0.38
CA ARG A 68 11.65 -13.91 -0.24
C ARG A 68 11.66 -14.68 1.06
N GLU A 69 11.23 -14.05 2.15
CA GLU A 69 11.21 -14.69 3.46
C GLU A 69 10.14 -15.79 3.54
N VAL A 70 8.94 -15.54 3.02
CA VAL A 70 7.87 -16.54 2.89
C VAL A 70 8.36 -17.74 2.08
N ARG A 71 9.10 -17.52 0.99
CA ARG A 71 9.68 -18.60 0.18
C ARG A 71 10.65 -19.45 1.00
N ARG A 72 11.58 -18.84 1.73
CA ARG A 72 12.53 -19.56 2.59
C ARG A 72 11.83 -20.34 3.68
N LEU A 73 10.83 -19.75 4.33
CA LEU A 73 10.06 -20.41 5.39
C LEU A 73 9.32 -21.63 4.84
N ASN A 74 8.72 -21.52 3.66
CA ASN A 74 8.05 -22.64 3.00
C ASN A 74 9.01 -23.78 2.64
N GLU A 75 10.21 -23.46 2.17
CA GLU A 75 11.25 -24.47 1.91
C GLU A 75 11.67 -25.19 3.20
N ARG A 76 11.92 -24.41 4.26
CA ARG A 76 12.27 -24.96 5.58
C ARG A 76 11.17 -25.85 6.15
N PHE A 77 9.91 -25.44 6.00
CA PHE A 77 8.76 -26.24 6.43
C PHE A 77 8.65 -27.55 5.65
N ARG A 78 8.85 -27.51 4.33
CA ARG A 78 8.86 -28.72 3.49
C ARG A 78 9.96 -29.69 3.91
N GLU A 79 11.15 -29.18 4.21
CA GLU A 79 12.25 -30.01 4.70
C GLU A 79 11.92 -30.64 6.06
N LEU A 80 11.41 -29.84 7.00
CA LEU A 80 11.02 -30.33 8.32
C LEU A 80 9.99 -31.45 8.21
N ASN A 81 8.96 -31.29 7.37
CA ASN A 81 7.96 -32.33 7.15
C ASN A 81 8.56 -33.61 6.56
N ARG A 82 9.52 -33.50 5.63
CA ARG A 82 10.23 -34.68 5.12
C ARG A 82 11.01 -35.39 6.23
N ARG A 83 11.71 -34.63 7.09
CA ARG A 83 12.47 -35.18 8.22
C ARG A 83 11.57 -35.89 9.22
N VAL A 84 10.45 -35.27 9.60
CA VAL A 84 9.47 -35.88 10.52
C VAL A 84 8.97 -37.21 9.97
N ARG A 85 8.55 -37.25 8.69
CA ARG A 85 8.10 -38.49 8.04
C ARG A 85 9.17 -39.59 8.05
N ALA A 86 10.44 -39.23 7.79
CA ALA A 86 11.54 -40.20 7.81
C ALA A 86 11.78 -40.77 9.22
N LEU A 87 11.66 -39.94 10.27
CA LEU A 87 11.77 -40.39 11.66
C LEU A 87 10.61 -41.29 12.07
N GLU A 88 9.40 -40.99 11.64
CA GLU A 88 8.23 -41.84 11.88
C GLU A 88 8.36 -43.23 11.25
N GLN A 89 8.93 -43.31 10.04
CA GLN A 89 9.18 -44.59 9.36
C GLN A 89 10.23 -45.44 10.10
N ARG A 90 11.34 -44.83 10.54
CA ARG A 90 12.40 -45.52 11.30
C ARG A 90 11.94 -46.10 12.64
N ARG A 91 10.90 -45.52 13.24
CA ARG A 91 10.35 -45.96 14.53
C ARG A 91 9.37 -47.13 14.39
N ARG A 92 8.94 -47.46 13.16
CA ARG A 92 8.00 -48.56 12.84
C ARG A 92 8.69 -49.84 12.33
N THR A 93 9.99 -49.79 12.06
CA THR A 93 10.86 -50.93 11.70
C THR A 93 11.73 -51.32 12.87
#